data_AF-A0A817U1Q0-F1
#
_entry.id   AF-A0A817U1Q0-F1
#
_cell.length_a   1.000
_cell.length_b   1.000
_cell.length_c   1.000
_cell.angle_alpha   90.00
_cell.angle_beta   90.00
_cell.angle_gamma   90.00
#
_symmetry.space_group_name_H-M   'P 1'
#
loop_
_entity.id
_entity.type
_entity.pdbx_description
1 polymer ?
#
loop_
_entity_poly.entity_id
_entity_poly.type
_entity_poly.pdbx_seq_one_letter_code
_entity_poly.pdbx_strand_id
1 'polypeptide(L)'
;MATVDDSSLCSVCNKLPGKRFCMGCKKYFCSKDFKEHEKQLSIQFDNEIVRSHDELLDMIQKLEKPDDLSSDVFDQIDQWKKLTINKVKQAAERARHELIELLDKRRAAVTKQLEAITKEIRSHREEENFLEDDIARLRTKLNDIQKVLEQFTRKDTKRAIIATNDQIDWDRIIYIAKGEEIDFVDYFEDTFIGRVIRNNRRRAPPFSVNMWNCFSRLDEELPRTNNSSEGWNRAIKNSARENPSIYESIADLRIEQHSNLILAEQLEAGVVKTRKRIKYEMLNEQLQQLASNFYLLPRDIYFKKARALFNF
;
A
#
# COMPACT_ATOMS: atom_id res chain seq x y z
N MET A 1 -7.67 6.03 96.40
CA MET A 1 -6.39 6.24 95.67
C MET A 1 -6.72 6.10 94.20
N ALA A 2 -6.58 7.18 93.42
CA ALA A 2 -6.94 7.21 92.01
C ALA A 2 -5.93 6.40 91.19
N THR A 3 -6.40 5.39 90.48
CA THR A 3 -5.63 4.66 89.47
C THR A 3 -5.39 5.60 88.29
N VAL A 4 -4.15 6.04 88.12
CA VAL A 4 -3.70 6.81 86.96
C VAL A 4 -3.84 5.92 85.75
N ASP A 5 -4.67 6.35 84.81
CA ASP A 5 -4.92 5.68 83.54
C ASP A 5 -3.63 5.72 82.71
N ASP A 6 -2.95 4.57 82.60
CA ASP A 6 -1.66 4.35 81.91
C ASP A 6 -1.75 4.67 80.41
N SER A 7 -2.95 4.94 79.89
CA SER A 7 -3.25 5.32 78.51
C SER A 7 -2.89 6.78 78.16
N SER A 8 -2.43 7.57 79.12
CA SER A 8 -2.20 9.02 78.95
C SER A 8 -0.73 9.45 79.05
N LEU A 9 0.23 8.53 79.07
CA LEU A 9 1.68 8.83 79.16
C LEU A 9 2.33 8.93 77.77
N CYS A 10 3.40 9.73 77.69
CA CYS A 10 4.17 9.90 76.45
C CYS A 10 4.81 8.56 76.02
N SER A 11 4.51 8.09 74.81
CA SER A 11 4.98 6.81 74.26
C SER A 11 6.49 6.70 74.01
N VAL A 12 7.26 7.77 74.24
CA VAL A 12 8.72 7.80 74.06
C VAL A 12 9.45 7.86 75.41
N CYS A 13 9.05 8.75 76.31
CA CYS A 13 9.74 8.93 77.59
C CYS A 13 9.03 8.31 78.80
N ASN A 14 7.76 7.91 78.69
CA ASN A 14 6.88 7.36 79.74
C ASN A 14 6.84 8.15 81.07
N LYS A 15 7.37 9.38 81.10
CA LYS A 15 7.54 10.19 82.32
C LYS A 15 6.56 11.36 82.43
N LEU A 16 6.06 11.85 81.31
CA LEU A 16 5.15 12.99 81.25
C LEU A 16 3.84 12.57 80.57
N PRO A 17 2.69 13.15 80.98
CA PRO A 17 1.44 12.89 80.29
C PRO A 17 1.52 13.35 78.83
N GLY A 18 1.15 12.46 77.92
CA GLY A 18 1.13 12.66 76.48
C GLY A 18 -0.02 13.58 76.08
N LYS A 19 0.23 14.89 76.07
CA LYS A 19 -0.78 15.91 75.75
C LYS A 19 -1.07 16.05 74.25
N ARG A 20 -0.23 15.51 73.37
CA ARG A 20 -0.36 15.64 71.91
C ARG A 20 -0.41 14.28 71.24
N PHE A 21 -1.41 14.06 70.40
CA PHE A 21 -1.59 12.82 69.67
C PHE A 21 -1.17 12.98 68.21
N CYS A 22 -0.34 12.08 67.69
CA CYS A 22 -0.01 12.02 66.26
C CYS A 22 -0.95 11.04 65.55
N MET A 23 -1.73 11.52 64.58
CA MET A 23 -2.66 10.67 63.81
C MET A 23 -1.95 9.65 62.90
N GLY A 24 -0.76 9.99 62.39
CA GLY A 24 0.02 9.09 61.54
C GLY A 24 0.61 7.90 62.31
N CYS A 25 1.21 8.16 63.47
CA CYS A 25 1.81 7.11 64.30
C CYS A 25 0.87 6.50 65.35
N LYS A 26 -0.33 7.08 65.52
CA LYS A 26 -1.35 6.71 66.53
C LYS A 26 -0.79 6.61 67.97
N LYS A 27 0.08 7.54 68.35
CA LYS A 27 0.76 7.57 69.66
C LYS A 27 0.62 8.94 70.32
N TYR A 28 0.64 8.95 71.66
CA TYR A 28 0.61 10.16 72.48
C TYR A 28 2.03 10.58 72.88
N PHE A 29 2.35 11.85 72.73
CA PHE A 29 3.67 12.41 73.01
C PHE A 29 3.57 13.59 73.98
N CYS A 30 4.61 13.79 74.79
CA CYS A 30 4.77 15.04 75.53
C CYS A 30 5.24 16.15 74.58
N SER A 31 5.09 17.42 74.96
CA SER A 31 5.42 18.55 74.07
C SER A 31 6.88 18.60 73.61
N LYS A 32 7.83 18.01 74.37
CA LYS A 32 9.24 17.94 73.98
C LYS A 32 9.46 16.84 72.94
N ASP A 33 9.01 15.63 73.22
CA ASP A 33 9.19 14.47 72.33
C ASP A 33 8.36 14.60 71.05
N PHE A 34 7.24 15.31 71.08
CA PHE A 34 6.47 15.64 69.87
C PHE A 34 7.21 16.58 68.93
N LYS A 35 7.93 17.59 69.47
CA LYS A 35 8.77 18.48 68.64
C LYS A 35 9.96 17.73 68.04
N GLU A 36 10.51 16.76 68.76
CA GLU A 36 11.57 15.91 68.22
C GLU A 36 11.02 14.97 67.14
N HIS A 37 9.84 14.39 67.34
CA HIS A 37 9.15 13.61 66.31
C HIS A 37 8.84 14.43 65.05
N GLU A 38 8.38 15.67 65.19
CA GLU A 38 8.14 16.60 64.09
C GLU A 38 9.44 16.94 63.32
N LYS A 39 10.56 17.13 64.02
CA LYS A 39 11.88 17.29 63.39
C LYS A 39 12.31 16.04 62.63
N GLN A 40 12.10 14.85 63.17
CA GLN A 40 12.40 13.60 62.47
C GLN A 40 11.57 13.46 61.19
N LEU A 41 10.29 13.86 61.21
CA LEU A 41 9.44 13.90 60.02
C LEU A 41 9.92 14.93 58.99
N SER A 42 10.39 16.10 59.43
CA SER A 42 11.01 17.09 58.52
C SER A 42 12.26 16.52 57.85
N ILE A 43 13.14 15.88 58.63
CA ILE A 43 14.35 15.23 58.12
C ILE A 43 13.99 14.11 57.13
N GLN A 44 12.97 13.32 57.45
CA GLN A 44 12.48 12.26 56.56
C GLN A 44 11.92 12.84 55.26
N PHE A 45 11.15 13.92 55.33
CA PHE A 45 10.61 14.60 54.15
C PHE A 45 11.71 15.15 53.25
N ASP A 46 12.73 15.80 53.82
CA ASP A 46 13.86 16.32 53.06
C ASP A 46 14.69 15.19 52.42
N ASN A 47 14.94 14.11 53.16
CA ASN A 47 15.79 13.01 52.68
C ASN A 47 15.09 12.06 51.70
N GLU A 48 13.81 11.78 51.89
CA GLU A 48 13.08 10.79 51.09
C GLU A 48 12.27 11.44 49.97
N ILE A 49 11.66 12.60 50.21
CA ILE A 49 10.76 13.23 49.24
C ILE A 49 11.50 14.28 48.42
N VAL A 50 12.15 15.25 49.08
CA VAL A 50 12.84 16.34 48.37
C VAL A 50 14.03 15.79 47.58
N ARG A 51 14.84 14.91 48.18
CA ARG A 51 15.96 14.29 47.47
C ARG A 51 15.50 13.45 46.26
N SER A 52 14.49 12.60 46.41
CA SER A 52 13.98 11.82 45.28
C SER A 52 13.31 12.69 44.20
N HIS A 53 12.64 13.78 44.59
CA HIS A 53 12.13 14.76 43.65
C HIS A 53 13.26 15.42 42.84
N ASP A 54 14.32 15.86 43.50
CA ASP A 54 15.46 16.50 42.85
C ASP A 54 16.25 15.52 41.98
N GLU A 55 16.39 14.26 42.41
CA GLU A 55 16.94 13.15 41.60
C GLU A 55 16.08 12.92 40.34
N LEU A 56 14.75 12.96 40.44
CA LEU A 56 13.85 12.83 39.28
C LEU A 56 13.93 14.04 38.34
N LEU A 57 14.06 15.25 38.87
CA LEU A 57 14.27 16.45 38.04
C LEU A 57 15.61 16.41 37.32
N ASP A 58 16.67 15.98 38.00
CA ASP A 58 17.99 15.79 37.41
C ASP A 58 17.98 14.67 36.35
N MET A 59 17.27 13.56 36.60
CA MET A 59 17.03 12.54 35.58
C MET A 59 16.29 13.10 34.36
N ILE A 60 15.24 13.90 34.55
CA ILE A 60 14.49 14.53 33.43
C ILE A 60 15.37 15.53 32.67
N GLN A 61 16.25 16.28 33.36
CA GLN A 61 17.17 17.20 32.69
C GLN A 61 18.33 16.47 31.98
N LYS A 62 18.73 15.30 32.48
CA LYS A 62 19.76 14.42 31.89
C LYS A 62 19.23 13.48 30.82
N LEU A 63 17.92 13.23 30.76
CA LEU A 63 17.30 12.64 29.57
C LEU A 63 17.70 13.55 28.40
N GLU A 64 18.53 13.01 27.53
CA GLU A 64 19.16 13.72 26.43
C GLU A 64 18.10 14.55 25.70
N LYS A 65 18.45 15.81 25.40
CA LYS A 65 17.62 16.62 24.52
C LYS A 65 17.37 15.80 23.24
N PRO A 66 16.21 15.98 22.58
CA PRO A 66 15.83 15.17 21.40
C PRO A 66 16.92 15.06 20.34
N ASP A 67 17.89 15.99 20.31
CA ASP A 67 18.93 16.10 19.30
C ASP A 67 19.82 14.85 19.11
N ASP A 68 19.99 13.93 20.07
CA ASP A 68 20.87 12.76 19.86
C ASP A 68 20.13 11.49 19.39
N LEU A 69 19.06 11.06 20.08
CA LEU A 69 18.24 9.89 19.69
C LEU A 69 17.20 10.20 18.60
N SER A 70 16.72 11.45 18.52
CA SER A 70 15.83 11.87 17.45
C SER A 70 16.59 12.18 16.17
N SER A 71 17.92 12.36 16.21
CA SER A 71 18.71 12.61 14.99
C SER A 71 18.58 11.46 13.99
N ASP A 72 18.68 10.21 14.44
CA ASP A 72 18.58 9.04 13.56
C ASP A 72 17.18 8.89 12.95
N VAL A 73 16.13 9.11 13.73
CA VAL A 73 14.74 9.07 13.22
C VAL A 73 14.46 10.26 12.29
N PHE A 74 14.97 11.45 12.61
CA PHE A 74 14.86 12.62 11.73
C PHE A 74 15.63 12.41 10.43
N ASP A 75 16.84 11.85 10.49
CA ASP A 75 17.66 11.51 9.33
C ASP A 75 16.96 10.46 8.45
N GLN A 76 16.31 9.46 9.04
CA GLN A 76 15.49 8.49 8.32
C GLN A 76 14.28 9.14 7.64
N ILE A 77 13.59 10.05 8.31
CA ILE A 77 12.48 10.83 7.74
C ILE A 77 12.97 11.68 6.56
N ASP A 78 14.11 12.37 6.71
CA ASP A 78 14.68 13.22 5.67
C ASP A 78 15.21 12.40 4.48
N GLN A 79 15.81 11.24 4.74
CA GLN A 79 16.20 10.29 3.70
C GLN A 79 14.97 9.76 2.94
N TRP A 80 13.92 9.37 3.65
CA TRP A 80 12.66 8.93 3.05
C TRP A 80 12.04 10.03 2.17
N LYS A 81 11.99 11.27 2.67
CA LYS A 81 11.51 12.44 1.93
C LYS A 81 12.31 12.64 0.64
N LYS A 82 13.64 12.60 0.71
CA LYS A 82 14.54 12.74 -0.45
C LYS A 82 14.30 11.64 -1.49
N LEU A 83 14.18 10.39 -1.04
CA LEU A 83 13.92 9.23 -1.91
C LEU A 83 12.54 9.32 -2.57
N THR A 84 11.51 9.71 -1.83
CA THR A 84 10.14 9.82 -2.33
C THR A 84 10.03 10.93 -3.37
N ILE A 85 10.60 12.11 -3.12
CA ILE A 85 10.68 13.20 -4.12
C ILE A 85 11.39 12.71 -5.38
N ASN A 86 12.49 11.96 -5.24
CA ASN A 86 13.22 11.42 -6.39
C ASN A 86 12.36 10.43 -7.20
N LYS A 87 11.67 9.50 -6.53
CA LYS A 87 10.75 8.55 -7.19
C LYS A 87 9.62 9.26 -7.94
N VAL A 88 9.03 10.30 -7.34
CA VAL A 88 7.99 11.11 -7.99
C VAL A 88 8.55 11.82 -9.22
N LYS A 89 9.74 12.43 -9.12
CA LYS A 89 10.42 13.04 -10.28
C LYS A 89 10.68 12.02 -11.38
N GLN A 90 11.21 10.84 -11.05
CA GLN A 90 11.47 9.77 -12.02
C GLN A 90 10.19 9.27 -12.69
N ALA A 91 9.08 9.13 -11.95
CA ALA A 91 7.80 8.76 -12.52
C ALA A 91 7.28 9.83 -13.50
N ALA A 92 7.39 11.11 -13.12
CA ALA A 92 6.99 12.23 -13.98
C ALA A 92 7.83 12.30 -15.27
N GLU A 93 9.15 12.14 -15.17
CA GLU A 93 10.04 12.14 -16.33
C GLU A 93 9.77 10.96 -17.27
N ARG A 94 9.55 9.76 -16.72
CA ARG A 94 9.17 8.59 -17.53
C ARG A 94 7.87 8.85 -18.30
N ALA A 95 6.83 9.35 -17.63
CA ALA A 95 5.55 9.66 -18.27
C ALA A 95 5.69 10.73 -19.37
N ARG A 96 6.53 11.76 -19.15
CA ARG A 96 6.85 12.77 -20.18
C ARG A 96 7.57 12.14 -21.38
N HIS A 97 8.55 11.29 -21.13
CA HIS A 97 9.31 10.63 -22.18
C HIS A 97 8.42 9.72 -23.03
N GLU A 98 7.60 8.88 -22.40
CA GLU A 98 6.62 8.03 -23.09
C GLU A 98 5.65 8.86 -23.94
N LEU A 99 5.20 10.02 -23.43
CA LEU A 99 4.33 10.91 -24.20
C LEU A 99 5.03 11.45 -25.46
N ILE A 100 6.28 11.91 -25.32
CA ILE A 100 7.08 12.43 -26.44
C ILE A 100 7.32 11.32 -27.46
N GLU A 101 7.75 10.14 -27.04
CA GLU A 101 8.00 9.01 -27.93
C GLU A 101 6.75 8.60 -28.72
N LEU A 102 5.59 8.56 -28.06
CA LEU A 102 4.32 8.30 -28.73
C LEU A 102 3.95 9.38 -29.76
N LEU A 103 4.27 10.65 -29.49
CA LEU A 103 4.04 11.75 -30.44
C LEU A 103 4.99 11.64 -31.64
N ASP A 104 6.27 11.40 -31.39
CA ASP A 104 7.29 11.27 -32.43
C ASP A 104 7.03 10.07 -33.34
N LYS A 105 6.68 8.91 -32.77
CA LYS A 105 6.32 7.70 -33.53
C LYS A 105 5.13 7.96 -34.46
N ARG A 106 4.10 8.66 -33.97
CA ARG A 106 2.91 8.97 -34.78
C ARG A 106 3.21 10.03 -35.85
N ARG A 107 4.06 11.03 -35.54
CA ARG A 107 4.56 12.01 -36.52
C ARG A 107 5.35 11.31 -37.64
N ALA A 108 6.29 10.43 -37.29
CA ALA A 108 7.09 9.68 -38.25
C ALA A 108 6.23 8.80 -39.17
N ALA A 109 5.18 8.17 -38.65
CA ALA A 109 4.25 7.39 -39.44
C ALA A 109 3.51 8.23 -40.49
N VAL A 110 3.03 9.42 -40.11
CA VAL A 110 2.37 10.35 -41.05
C VAL A 110 3.36 10.85 -42.10
N THR A 111 4.58 11.24 -41.70
CA THR A 111 5.63 11.67 -42.64
C THR A 111 5.92 10.59 -43.67
N LYS A 112 6.08 9.33 -43.24
CA LYS A 112 6.34 8.20 -44.15
C LYS A 112 5.20 7.96 -45.16
N GLN A 113 3.94 8.15 -44.74
CA GLN A 113 2.80 8.07 -45.65
C GLN A 113 2.81 9.18 -46.70
N LEU A 114 3.14 10.41 -46.30
CA LEU A 114 3.28 11.55 -47.21
C LEU A 114 4.44 11.37 -48.19
N GLU A 115 5.57 10.82 -47.74
CA GLU A 115 6.70 10.47 -48.60
C GLU A 115 6.32 9.42 -49.65
N ALA A 116 5.55 8.40 -49.27
CA ALA A 116 5.05 7.38 -50.19
C ALA A 116 4.13 7.97 -51.27
N ILE A 117 3.19 8.85 -50.86
CA ILE A 117 2.33 9.59 -51.79
C ILE A 117 3.17 10.48 -52.71
N THR A 118 4.19 11.15 -52.17
CA THR A 118 5.10 11.99 -52.97
C THR A 118 5.83 11.18 -54.03
N LYS A 119 6.23 9.94 -53.70
CA LYS A 119 6.86 9.03 -54.66
C LYS A 119 5.88 8.55 -55.73
N GLU A 120 4.65 8.18 -55.35
CA GLU A 120 3.57 7.85 -56.31
C GLU A 120 3.34 9.02 -57.28
N ILE A 121 3.21 10.26 -56.78
CA ILE A 121 3.00 11.46 -57.61
C ILE A 121 4.15 11.66 -58.61
N ARG A 122 5.40 11.43 -58.21
CA ARG A 122 6.56 11.57 -59.11
C ARG A 122 6.55 10.50 -60.21
N SER A 123 6.30 9.23 -59.87
CA SER A 123 6.22 8.12 -60.85
C SER A 123 5.15 8.40 -61.91
N HIS A 124 3.93 8.76 -61.49
CA HIS A 124 2.85 9.07 -62.42
C HIS A 124 3.15 10.28 -63.32
N ARG A 125 3.92 11.26 -62.84
CA ARG A 125 4.36 12.41 -63.65
C ARG A 125 5.42 12.04 -64.68
N GLU A 126 6.36 11.17 -64.33
CA GLU A 126 7.43 10.70 -65.23
C GLU A 126 6.88 9.74 -66.30
N GLU A 127 5.86 8.96 -65.96
CA GLU A 127 5.21 8.00 -66.86
C GLU A 127 4.09 8.61 -67.73
N GLU A 128 3.73 9.88 -67.51
CA GLU A 128 2.55 10.58 -68.09
C GLU A 128 1.22 9.80 -67.98
N ASN A 129 1.16 8.85 -67.05
CA ASN A 129 0.07 7.91 -66.91
C ASN A 129 -0.84 8.34 -65.76
N PHE A 130 -1.87 9.13 -66.08
CA PHE A 130 -2.84 9.65 -65.13
C PHE A 130 -4.23 9.05 -65.40
N LEU A 131 -4.62 8.04 -64.62
CA LEU A 131 -5.98 7.52 -64.64
C LEU A 131 -6.84 8.25 -63.61
N GLU A 132 -8.12 8.45 -63.93
CA GLU A 132 -9.09 9.10 -63.01
C GLU A 132 -9.18 8.37 -61.67
N ASP A 133 -9.06 7.04 -61.69
CA ASP A 133 -9.08 6.19 -60.50
C ASP A 133 -7.84 6.40 -59.60
N ASP A 134 -6.66 6.65 -60.19
CA ASP A 134 -5.44 6.96 -59.44
C ASP A 134 -5.54 8.31 -58.73
N ILE A 135 -6.11 9.32 -59.40
CA ILE A 135 -6.36 10.64 -58.84
C ILE A 135 -7.40 10.55 -57.69
N ALA A 136 -8.48 9.79 -57.88
CA ALA A 136 -9.48 9.56 -56.86
C ALA A 136 -8.90 8.85 -55.63
N ARG A 137 -8.05 7.84 -55.84
CA ARG A 137 -7.33 7.13 -54.78
C ARG A 137 -6.39 8.04 -54.00
N LEU A 138 -5.57 8.83 -54.69
CA LEU A 138 -4.63 9.78 -54.05
C LEU A 138 -5.37 10.85 -53.25
N ARG A 139 -6.47 11.39 -53.79
CA ARG A 139 -7.33 12.35 -53.07
C ARG A 139 -7.90 11.73 -51.79
N THR A 140 -8.31 10.46 -51.83
CA THR A 140 -8.83 9.74 -50.66
C THR A 140 -7.75 9.57 -49.60
N LYS A 141 -6.55 9.09 -49.98
CA LYS A 141 -5.40 8.96 -49.06
C LYS A 141 -5.04 10.29 -48.39
N LEU A 142 -5.03 11.40 -49.13
CA LEU A 142 -4.74 12.74 -48.60
C LEU A 142 -5.82 13.22 -47.61
N ASN A 143 -7.09 13.00 -47.93
CA ASN A 143 -8.20 13.34 -47.03
C ASN A 143 -8.15 12.53 -45.73
N ASP A 144 -7.76 11.26 -45.78
CA ASP A 144 -7.61 10.42 -44.58
C ASP A 144 -6.47 10.90 -43.69
N ILE A 145 -5.32 11.28 -44.28
CA ILE A 145 -4.21 11.89 -43.53
C ILE A 145 -4.63 13.22 -42.92
N GLN A 146 -5.38 14.05 -43.66
CA GLN A 146 -5.89 15.32 -43.15
C GLN A 146 -6.81 15.11 -41.94
N LYS A 147 -7.75 14.17 -41.98
CA LYS A 147 -8.59 13.82 -40.84
C LYS A 147 -7.78 13.34 -39.64
N VAL A 148 -6.76 12.53 -39.88
CA VAL A 148 -5.84 12.06 -38.84
C VAL A 148 -5.16 13.26 -38.18
N LEU A 149 -4.62 14.21 -38.95
CA LEU A 149 -4.01 15.46 -38.46
C LEU A 149 -4.99 16.35 -37.68
N GLU A 150 -6.22 16.47 -38.12
CA GLU A 150 -7.28 17.22 -37.42
C GLU A 150 -7.67 16.57 -36.08
N GLN A 151 -7.58 15.24 -35.96
CA GLN A 151 -7.79 14.55 -34.69
C GLN A 151 -6.63 14.78 -33.70
N PHE A 152 -5.42 15.03 -34.18
CA PHE A 152 -4.26 15.31 -33.31
C PHE A 152 -4.30 16.68 -32.65
N THR A 153 -4.83 17.68 -33.35
CA THR A 153 -4.94 19.06 -32.85
C THR A 153 -6.09 19.25 -31.87
N ARG A 154 -7.00 18.25 -31.76
CA ARG A 154 -8.01 18.24 -30.70
C ARG A 154 -7.34 17.99 -29.34
N LYS A 155 -7.52 18.95 -28.43
CA LYS A 155 -6.97 18.95 -27.05
C LYS A 155 -7.38 17.74 -26.19
N ASP A 156 -8.35 16.95 -26.64
CA ASP A 156 -9.04 15.95 -25.80
C ASP A 156 -8.50 14.52 -25.91
N THR A 157 -7.58 14.22 -26.82
CA THR A 157 -7.25 12.82 -27.15
C THR A 157 -6.22 12.15 -26.23
N LYS A 158 -5.59 12.87 -25.29
CA LYS A 158 -4.67 12.27 -24.31
C LYS A 158 -4.91 12.87 -22.93
N ARG A 159 -5.54 12.10 -22.03
CA ARG A 159 -5.62 12.43 -20.60
C ARG A 159 -4.53 11.67 -19.86
N ALA A 160 -3.65 12.40 -19.18
CA ALA A 160 -2.78 11.78 -18.19
C ALA A 160 -3.65 11.31 -17.01
N ILE A 161 -3.57 10.04 -16.65
CA ILE A 161 -4.15 9.54 -15.41
C ILE A 161 -3.14 9.87 -14.31
N ILE A 162 -3.33 11.03 -13.68
CA ILE A 162 -2.52 11.49 -12.57
C ILE A 162 -3.35 11.22 -11.31
N ALA A 163 -2.85 10.39 -10.40
CA ALA A 163 -3.42 10.29 -9.06
C ALA A 163 -3.37 11.68 -8.43
N THR A 164 -4.52 12.23 -8.03
CA THR A 164 -4.56 13.56 -7.42
C THR A 164 -3.93 13.48 -6.03
N ASN A 165 -3.23 14.53 -5.61
CA ASN A 165 -2.60 14.57 -4.28
C ASN A 165 -3.60 14.27 -3.14
N ASP A 166 -4.88 14.58 -3.35
CA ASP A 166 -5.97 14.38 -2.39
C ASP A 166 -6.41 12.91 -2.27
N GLN A 167 -6.01 12.04 -3.21
CA GLN A 167 -6.23 10.59 -3.12
C GLN A 167 -5.15 9.87 -2.31
N ILE A 168 -4.06 10.58 -1.98
CA ILE A 168 -2.92 10.05 -1.25
C ILE A 168 -3.08 10.49 0.22
N ASP A 169 -3.33 9.54 1.11
CA ASP A 169 -3.42 9.79 2.56
C ASP A 169 -2.02 9.97 3.14
N TRP A 170 -1.50 11.21 3.09
CA TRP A 170 -0.15 11.57 3.50
C TRP A 170 0.14 11.30 4.98
N ASP A 171 -0.87 11.39 5.84
CA ASP A 171 -0.74 11.17 7.30
C ASP A 171 -0.48 9.70 7.65
N ARG A 172 -0.71 8.78 6.71
CA ARG A 172 -0.48 7.34 6.87
C ARG A 172 0.74 6.82 6.12
N ILE A 173 1.34 7.64 5.25
CA ILE A 173 2.54 7.27 4.50
C ILE A 173 3.77 7.31 5.40
N ILE A 174 3.81 8.25 6.35
CA ILE A 174 4.83 8.32 7.38
C ILE A 174 4.18 8.77 8.69
N TYR A 175 4.33 7.95 9.73
CA TYR A 175 3.80 8.24 11.05
C TYR A 175 4.76 7.72 12.11
N ILE A 176 4.82 8.41 13.24
CA ILE A 176 5.60 7.99 14.40
C ILE A 176 4.70 7.07 15.21
N ALA A 177 4.99 5.77 15.21
CA ALA A 177 4.32 4.84 16.10
C ALA A 177 4.69 5.21 17.55
N LYS A 178 3.68 5.57 18.36
CA LYS A 178 3.85 5.52 19.82
C LYS A 178 4.12 4.05 20.14
N GLY A 179 5.14 3.76 20.96
CA GLY A 179 5.78 2.46 21.16
C GLY A 179 4.92 1.29 21.68
N GLU A 180 3.70 1.13 21.18
CA GLU A 180 2.94 -0.11 21.19
C GLU A 180 3.29 -0.84 19.88
N GLU A 181 3.71 -2.11 19.97
CA GLU A 181 3.79 -2.97 18.80
C GLU A 181 2.46 -2.89 18.04
N ILE A 182 2.50 -2.41 16.80
CA ILE A 182 1.32 -2.43 15.94
C ILE A 182 1.03 -3.89 15.67
N ASP A 183 -0.02 -4.41 16.31
CA ASP A 183 -0.49 -5.77 16.06
C ASP A 183 -0.69 -5.96 14.56
N PHE A 184 -0.19 -7.07 14.02
CA PHE A 184 -0.30 -7.40 12.60
C PHE A 184 -1.75 -7.32 12.12
N VAL A 185 -2.70 -7.72 12.98
CA VAL A 185 -4.14 -7.65 12.68
C VAL A 185 -4.57 -6.19 12.46
N ASP A 186 -4.13 -5.29 13.32
CA ASP A 186 -4.44 -3.86 13.25
C ASP A 186 -3.82 -3.21 12.01
N TYR A 187 -2.56 -3.53 11.70
CA TYR A 187 -1.90 -3.10 10.46
C TYR A 187 -2.65 -3.61 9.22
N PHE A 188 -2.98 -4.91 9.19
CA PHE A 188 -3.65 -5.53 8.05
C PHE A 188 -5.05 -4.96 7.85
N GLU A 189 -5.82 -4.79 8.92
CA GLU A 189 -7.15 -4.19 8.84
C GLU A 189 -7.07 -2.74 8.36
N ASP A 190 -6.14 -1.92 8.85
CA ASP A 190 -5.99 -0.53 8.38
C ASP A 190 -5.54 -0.40 6.93
N THR A 191 -4.72 -1.33 6.46
CA THR A 191 -4.03 -1.25 5.15
C THR A 191 -4.85 -1.86 4.02
N PHE A 192 -5.56 -2.97 4.28
CA PHE A 192 -6.18 -3.79 3.23
C PHE A 192 -7.71 -3.95 3.34
N ILE A 193 -8.31 -3.77 4.52
CA ILE A 193 -9.75 -3.99 4.74
C ILE A 193 -10.51 -2.68 5.02
N GLY A 194 -9.97 -1.85 5.89
CA GLY A 194 -10.58 -0.64 6.44
C GLY A 194 -11.31 -0.89 7.76
N ARG A 195 -10.84 -0.26 8.85
CA ARG A 195 -11.48 -0.33 10.18
C ARG A 195 -12.92 0.19 10.15
N VAL A 196 -13.75 -0.40 10.98
CA VAL A 196 -15.12 0.08 11.24
C VAL A 196 -15.05 1.36 12.06
N ILE A 197 -15.62 2.44 11.53
CA ILE A 197 -15.80 3.74 12.19
C ILE A 197 -17.21 3.80 12.82
N ARG A 198 -17.48 4.84 13.62
CA ARG A 198 -18.80 5.18 14.15
C ARG A 198 -19.90 5.07 13.06
N ASN A 199 -21.07 4.59 13.47
CA ASN A 199 -22.22 4.28 12.61
C ASN A 199 -22.02 3.10 11.64
N ASN A 200 -21.16 2.15 11.99
CA ASN A 200 -20.93 0.91 11.23
C ASN A 200 -20.45 1.12 9.78
N ARG A 201 -19.83 2.28 9.51
CA ARG A 201 -19.22 2.59 8.21
C ARG A 201 -17.75 2.19 8.24
N ARG A 202 -17.24 1.55 7.18
CA ARG A 202 -15.81 1.23 7.07
C ARG A 202 -15.03 2.39 6.45
N ARG A 203 -13.84 2.66 6.97
CA ARG A 203 -12.86 3.56 6.32
C ARG A 203 -12.42 2.95 4.99
N ALA A 204 -12.15 3.79 3.99
CA ALA A 204 -11.50 3.30 2.76
C ALA A 204 -10.04 2.90 3.07
N PRO A 205 -9.63 1.66 2.82
CA PRO A 205 -8.23 1.25 3.00
C PRO A 205 -7.35 1.81 1.87
N PRO A 206 -6.04 2.05 2.12
CA PRO A 206 -5.08 2.44 1.10
C PRO A 206 -5.05 1.47 -0.09
N PHE A 207 -5.14 0.16 0.19
CA PHE A 207 -5.27 -0.87 -0.84
C PHE A 207 -6.66 -1.49 -0.78
N SER A 208 -7.56 -0.99 -1.64
CA SER A 208 -8.96 -1.44 -1.69
C SER A 208 -9.07 -2.96 -1.87
N VAL A 209 -10.09 -3.57 -1.25
CA VAL A 209 -10.36 -5.02 -1.36
C VAL A 209 -10.45 -5.48 -2.81
N ASN A 210 -11.07 -4.66 -3.68
CA ASN A 210 -11.23 -4.97 -5.10
C ASN A 210 -9.89 -5.08 -5.85
N MET A 211 -8.80 -4.54 -5.32
CA MET A 211 -7.48 -4.61 -5.95
C MET A 211 -6.82 -5.99 -5.80
N TRP A 212 -7.07 -6.68 -4.69
CA TRP A 212 -6.39 -7.94 -4.34
C TRP A 212 -7.33 -9.14 -4.22
N ASN A 213 -8.61 -8.91 -4.01
CA ASN A 213 -9.60 -9.96 -3.89
C ASN A 213 -9.90 -10.60 -5.26
N CYS A 214 -9.77 -11.92 -5.36
CA CYS A 214 -10.00 -12.70 -6.58
C CYS A 214 -11.34 -13.46 -6.57
N PHE A 215 -12.31 -13.06 -5.74
CA PHE A 215 -13.60 -13.75 -5.60
C PHE A 215 -14.41 -13.75 -6.90
N SER A 216 -14.47 -12.63 -7.61
CA SER A 216 -15.16 -12.55 -8.92
C SER A 216 -14.61 -13.57 -9.91
N ARG A 217 -13.28 -13.77 -9.94
CA ARG A 217 -12.65 -14.78 -10.79
C ARG A 217 -13.02 -16.21 -10.38
N LEU A 218 -13.24 -16.47 -9.09
CA LEU A 218 -13.68 -17.79 -8.62
C LEU A 218 -15.13 -18.08 -9.04
N ASP A 219 -15.99 -17.06 -8.96
CA ASP A 219 -17.40 -17.13 -9.34
C ASP A 219 -17.57 -17.35 -10.85
N GLU A 220 -16.77 -16.63 -11.66
CA GLU A 220 -16.77 -16.73 -13.13
C GLU A 220 -15.92 -17.90 -13.68
N GLU A 221 -15.42 -18.80 -12.82
CA GLU A 221 -14.54 -19.94 -13.21
C GLU A 221 -13.25 -19.54 -13.96
N LEU A 222 -12.80 -18.30 -13.76
CA LEU A 222 -11.61 -17.74 -14.40
C LEU A 222 -10.31 -18.17 -13.69
N PRO A 223 -9.17 -18.17 -14.41
CA PRO A 223 -7.86 -18.38 -13.79
C PRO A 223 -7.57 -17.36 -12.67
N ARG A 224 -7.19 -17.84 -11.49
CA ARG A 224 -6.88 -16.99 -10.32
C ARG A 224 -5.44 -16.45 -10.31
N THR A 225 -4.55 -17.08 -11.07
CA THR A 225 -3.14 -16.71 -11.22
C THR A 225 -2.85 -16.20 -12.63
N ASN A 226 -1.76 -15.46 -12.80
CA ASN A 226 -1.23 -15.03 -14.09
C ASN A 226 -0.42 -16.11 -14.84
N ASN A 227 -0.37 -17.36 -14.35
CA ASN A 227 0.41 -18.47 -14.95
C ASN A 227 0.21 -18.63 -16.46
N SER A 228 -1.02 -18.46 -16.98
CA SER A 228 -1.27 -18.55 -18.42
C SER A 228 -0.56 -17.43 -19.20
N SER A 229 -0.56 -16.21 -18.66
CA SER A 229 0.16 -15.06 -19.22
C SER A 229 1.67 -15.25 -19.14
N GLU A 230 2.18 -15.81 -18.04
CA GLU A 230 3.60 -16.15 -17.91
C GLU A 230 4.02 -17.25 -18.90
N GLY A 231 3.17 -18.26 -19.09
CA GLY A 231 3.36 -19.31 -20.08
C GLY A 231 3.40 -18.75 -21.51
N TRP A 232 2.46 -17.88 -21.85
CA TRP A 232 2.42 -17.17 -23.14
C TRP A 232 3.66 -16.30 -23.36
N ASN A 233 4.07 -15.52 -22.35
CA ASN A 233 5.26 -14.68 -22.44
C ASN A 233 6.53 -15.54 -22.62
N ARG A 234 6.61 -16.70 -21.96
CA ARG A 234 7.70 -17.66 -22.16
C ARG A 234 7.67 -18.27 -23.57
N ALA A 235 6.49 -18.59 -24.11
CA ALA A 235 6.35 -19.09 -25.47
C ALA A 235 6.87 -18.07 -26.49
N ILE A 236 6.41 -16.81 -26.41
CA ILE A 236 6.90 -15.71 -27.25
C ILE A 236 8.40 -15.54 -27.12
N LYS A 237 8.93 -15.53 -25.90
CA LYS A 237 10.38 -15.37 -25.70
C LYS A 237 11.19 -16.47 -26.41
N ASN A 238 10.63 -17.67 -26.55
CA ASN A 238 11.29 -18.79 -27.20
C ASN A 238 11.04 -18.84 -28.71
N SER A 239 9.92 -18.32 -29.21
CA SER A 239 9.54 -18.35 -30.63
C SER A 239 9.95 -17.08 -31.38
N ALA A 240 10.08 -15.95 -30.69
CA ALA A 240 10.51 -14.68 -31.27
C ALA A 240 12.00 -14.68 -31.56
N ARG A 241 12.39 -13.84 -32.53
CA ARG A 241 13.79 -13.63 -32.89
C ARG A 241 14.56 -12.97 -31.74
N GLU A 242 15.87 -13.24 -31.65
CA GLU A 242 16.75 -12.50 -30.75
C GLU A 242 17.02 -11.09 -31.28
N ASN A 243 16.84 -10.07 -30.44
CA ASN A 243 17.00 -8.64 -30.75
C ASN A 243 16.24 -8.16 -32.02
N PRO A 244 14.92 -8.40 -32.13
CA PRO A 244 14.16 -8.08 -33.32
C PRO A 244 13.92 -6.56 -33.44
N SER A 245 13.92 -6.04 -34.66
CA SER A 245 13.37 -4.72 -34.91
C SER A 245 11.86 -4.67 -34.61
N ILE A 246 11.28 -3.47 -34.54
CA ILE A 246 9.85 -3.29 -34.25
C ILE A 246 8.98 -4.04 -35.28
N TYR A 247 9.35 -4.04 -36.57
CA TYR A 247 8.58 -4.72 -37.61
C TYR A 247 8.63 -6.25 -37.46
N GLU A 248 9.79 -6.75 -37.04
CA GLU A 248 10.01 -8.16 -36.78
C GLU A 248 9.26 -8.61 -35.53
N SER A 249 9.26 -7.79 -34.48
CA SER A 249 8.44 -7.99 -33.29
C SER A 249 6.95 -8.05 -33.62
N ILE A 250 6.47 -7.16 -34.50
CA ILE A 250 5.07 -7.17 -34.95
C ILE A 250 4.76 -8.45 -35.74
N ALA A 251 5.67 -8.91 -36.58
CA ALA A 251 5.51 -10.15 -37.32
C ALA A 251 5.46 -11.37 -36.38
N ASP A 252 6.36 -11.44 -35.40
CA ASP A 252 6.42 -12.52 -34.41
C ASP A 252 5.14 -12.54 -33.56
N LEU A 253 4.65 -11.37 -33.13
CA LEU A 253 3.36 -11.23 -32.43
C LEU A 253 2.16 -11.67 -33.29
N ARG A 254 2.18 -11.41 -34.61
CA ARG A 254 1.11 -11.86 -35.52
C ARG A 254 1.11 -13.38 -35.67
N ILE A 255 2.28 -14.02 -35.72
CA ILE A 255 2.40 -15.47 -35.79
C ILE A 255 1.85 -16.11 -34.51
N GLU A 256 2.21 -15.58 -33.36
CA GLU A 256 1.68 -16.03 -32.07
C GLU A 256 0.18 -15.78 -31.93
N GLN A 257 -0.31 -14.62 -32.36
CA GLN A 257 -1.75 -14.35 -32.41
C GLN A 257 -2.48 -15.36 -33.29
N HIS A 258 -1.95 -15.66 -34.48
CA HIS A 258 -2.55 -16.62 -35.40
C HIS A 258 -2.60 -18.04 -34.80
N SER A 259 -1.50 -18.49 -34.19
CA SER A 259 -1.45 -19.78 -33.49
C SER A 259 -2.46 -19.87 -32.35
N ASN A 260 -2.62 -18.79 -31.57
CA ASN A 260 -3.60 -18.73 -30.48
C ASN A 260 -5.04 -18.73 -30.99
N LEU A 261 -5.34 -18.08 -32.12
CA LEU A 261 -6.66 -18.12 -32.75
C LEU A 261 -7.02 -19.54 -33.21
N ILE A 262 -6.09 -20.23 -33.88
CA ILE A 262 -6.30 -21.62 -34.29
C ILE A 262 -6.55 -22.50 -33.07
N LEU A 263 -5.78 -22.33 -32.00
CA LEU A 263 -5.99 -23.09 -30.76
C LEU A 263 -7.35 -22.79 -30.13
N ALA A 264 -7.78 -21.53 -30.12
CA ALA A 264 -9.10 -21.13 -29.61
C ALA A 264 -10.22 -21.78 -30.44
N GLU A 265 -10.16 -21.71 -31.77
CA GLU A 265 -11.13 -22.35 -32.66
C GLU A 265 -11.17 -23.89 -32.46
N GLN A 266 -10.02 -24.53 -32.28
CA GLN A 266 -9.94 -25.97 -32.00
C GLN A 266 -10.54 -26.34 -30.63
N LEU A 267 -10.39 -25.47 -29.63
CA LEU A 267 -11.01 -25.64 -28.31
C LEU A 267 -12.52 -25.46 -28.38
N GLU A 268 -13.00 -24.42 -29.07
CA GLU A 268 -14.43 -24.16 -29.30
C GLU A 268 -15.10 -25.30 -30.08
N ALA A 269 -14.41 -25.84 -31.09
CA ALA A 269 -14.86 -27.01 -31.86
C ALA A 269 -14.72 -28.34 -31.10
N GLY A 270 -14.15 -28.34 -29.88
CA GLY A 270 -13.96 -29.53 -29.05
C GLY A 270 -12.93 -30.54 -29.58
N VAL A 271 -12.12 -30.15 -30.58
CA VAL A 271 -11.08 -30.98 -31.21
C VAL A 271 -9.90 -31.18 -30.25
N VAL A 272 -9.55 -30.13 -29.51
CA VAL A 272 -8.50 -30.16 -28.47
C VAL A 272 -9.15 -30.11 -27.10
N LYS A 273 -8.68 -30.94 -26.16
CA LYS A 273 -9.06 -30.88 -24.75
C LYS A 273 -7.86 -30.40 -23.92
N THR A 274 -7.96 -29.22 -23.33
CA THR A 274 -7.01 -28.77 -22.32
C THR A 274 -7.28 -29.53 -21.02
N ARG A 275 -6.47 -30.54 -20.71
CA ARG A 275 -6.54 -31.22 -19.41
C ARG A 275 -5.91 -30.32 -18.35
N LYS A 276 -6.73 -29.67 -17.51
CA LYS A 276 -6.23 -29.18 -16.22
C LYS A 276 -5.83 -30.40 -15.39
N ARG A 277 -4.81 -30.27 -14.55
CA ARG A 277 -4.47 -31.36 -13.63
C ARG A 277 -5.62 -31.52 -12.65
N ILE A 278 -6.09 -32.75 -12.45
CA ILE A 278 -7.21 -33.10 -11.55
C ILE A 278 -7.12 -32.39 -10.19
N LYS A 279 -5.92 -32.30 -9.61
CA LYS A 279 -5.70 -31.59 -8.33
C LYS A 279 -6.15 -30.12 -8.32
N TYR A 280 -6.05 -29.41 -9.45
CA TYR A 280 -6.45 -28.00 -9.55
C TYR A 280 -7.95 -27.85 -9.83
N GLU A 281 -8.54 -28.81 -10.54
CA GLU A 281 -10.00 -28.89 -10.73
C GLU A 281 -10.68 -29.15 -9.39
N MET A 282 -10.24 -30.18 -8.66
CA MET A 282 -10.72 -30.48 -7.32
C MET A 282 -10.56 -29.29 -6.35
N LEU A 283 -9.42 -28.59 -6.41
CA LEU A 283 -9.19 -27.40 -5.58
C LEU A 283 -10.16 -26.26 -5.93
N ASN A 284 -10.44 -26.03 -7.22
CA ASN A 284 -11.41 -25.02 -7.65
C ASN A 284 -12.81 -25.36 -7.16
N GLU A 285 -13.26 -26.60 -7.36
CA GLU A 285 -14.56 -27.08 -6.89
C GLU A 285 -14.71 -26.92 -5.39
N GLN A 286 -13.69 -27.32 -4.61
CA GLN A 286 -13.68 -27.18 -3.16
C GLN A 286 -13.74 -25.72 -2.72
N LEU A 287 -13.06 -24.81 -3.43
CA LEU A 287 -13.09 -23.39 -3.12
C LEU A 287 -14.43 -22.72 -3.49
N GLN A 288 -15.02 -23.08 -4.62
CA GLN A 288 -16.35 -22.62 -4.99
C GLN A 288 -17.39 -23.11 -3.97
N GLN A 289 -17.38 -24.40 -3.64
CA GLN A 289 -18.26 -24.94 -2.60
C GLN A 289 -18.07 -24.23 -1.27
N LEU A 290 -16.82 -23.96 -0.86
CA LEU A 290 -16.55 -23.25 0.37
C LEU A 290 -17.14 -21.83 0.31
N ALA A 291 -16.86 -21.09 -0.76
CA ALA A 291 -17.34 -19.73 -0.99
C ALA A 291 -18.88 -19.63 -0.99
N SER A 292 -19.57 -20.50 -1.73
CA SER A 292 -21.04 -20.54 -1.79
C SER A 292 -21.68 -20.87 -0.44
N ASN A 293 -20.96 -21.59 0.42
CA ASN A 293 -21.42 -21.98 1.76
C ASN A 293 -21.02 -21.00 2.87
N PHE A 294 -20.50 -19.80 2.55
CA PHE A 294 -20.05 -18.83 3.54
C PHE A 294 -21.12 -18.47 4.58
N TYR A 295 -22.36 -18.26 4.15
CA TYR A 295 -23.49 -17.94 5.04
C TYR A 295 -24.18 -19.18 5.65
N LEU A 296 -23.89 -20.37 5.12
CA LEU A 296 -24.51 -21.63 5.53
C LEU A 296 -23.69 -22.37 6.59
N LEU A 297 -22.38 -22.15 6.61
CA LEU A 297 -21.47 -22.79 7.57
C LEU A 297 -21.23 -21.88 8.78
N PRO A 298 -21.19 -22.45 10.00
CA PRO A 298 -20.63 -21.77 11.16
C PRO A 298 -19.20 -21.28 10.87
N ARG A 299 -18.86 -20.07 11.36
CA ARG A 299 -17.58 -19.41 11.07
C ARG A 299 -16.36 -20.29 11.39
N ASP A 300 -16.39 -20.99 12.52
CA ASP A 300 -15.31 -21.89 12.93
C ASP A 300 -15.12 -23.07 11.97
N ILE A 301 -16.21 -23.65 11.45
CA ILE A 301 -16.18 -24.73 10.47
C ILE A 301 -15.69 -24.20 9.12
N TYR A 302 -16.15 -23.02 8.70
CA TYR A 302 -15.69 -22.37 7.48
C TYR A 302 -14.18 -22.15 7.49
N PHE A 303 -13.64 -21.54 8.55
CA PHE A 303 -12.20 -21.26 8.64
C PHE A 303 -11.36 -22.54 8.78
N LYS A 304 -11.86 -23.59 9.45
CA LYS A 304 -11.19 -24.91 9.46
C LYS A 304 -11.07 -25.50 8.05
N LYS A 305 -12.14 -25.45 7.25
CA LYS A 305 -12.13 -25.91 5.87
C LYS A 305 -11.22 -25.06 4.98
N ALA A 306 -11.25 -23.73 5.14
CA ALA A 306 -10.34 -22.82 4.44
C ALA A 306 -8.87 -23.16 4.73
N ARG A 307 -8.53 -23.33 6.02
CA ARG A 307 -7.18 -23.68 6.46
C ARG A 307 -6.68 -24.98 5.81
N ALA A 308 -7.52 -26.01 5.78
CA ALA A 308 -7.17 -27.31 5.19
C ALA A 308 -6.89 -27.22 3.67
N LEU A 309 -7.53 -26.28 2.94
CA LEU A 309 -7.30 -26.11 1.51
C LEU A 309 -6.00 -25.36 1.19
N PHE A 310 -5.55 -24.48 2.07
CA PHE A 310 -4.38 -23.63 1.86
C PHE A 310 -3.11 -24.09 2.59
N ASN A 311 -3.16 -25.22 3.32
CA ASN A 311 -2.03 -25.78 4.08
C ASN A 311 -1.37 -24.79 5.05
N PHE A 312 -2.17 -23.98 5.76
CA PHE A 312 -1.71 -23.15 6.89
C PHE A 312 -1.85 -23.90 8.23
#